data_AF-A0A3D4GZR4-F1
#
_entry.id   AF-A0A3D4GZR4-F1
#
_cell.length_a   1.000
_cell.length_b   1.000
_cell.length_c   1.000
_cell.angle_alpha   90.00
_cell.angle_beta   90.00
_cell.angle_gamma   90.00
#
_symmetry.space_group_name_H-M   'P 1'
#
loop_
_entity.id
_entity.type
_entity.pdbx_description
1 polymer ?
#
loop_
_entity_poly.entity_id
_entity_poly.type
_entity_poly.pdbx_seq_one_letter_code
_entity_poly.pdbx_strand_id
1 'polypeptide(L)' 'MRVICFDIDSLRPDHLGCYGYDRPTSPAIDTIAQEGMRFNQ' A
#
# COMPACT_ATOMS: atom_id res chain seq x y z
N MET A 1 -19.52 -6.25 -12.28
CA MET A 1 -18.29 -6.14 -11.46
C MET A 1 -17.44 -5.00 -12.03
N ARG A 2 -16.95 -4.09 -11.19
CA ARG A 2 -16.07 -2.98 -11.61
C ARG A 2 -14.72 -3.17 -10.90
N VAL A 3 -13.63 -2.98 -11.63
CA VAL A 3 -12.27 -3.18 -11.12
C VAL A 3 -11.46 -1.93 -11.45
N ILE A 4 -10.65 -1.48 -10.49
CA ILE A 4 -9.65 -0.43 -10.67
C ILE A 4 -8.31 -1.06 -10.28
N CYS A 5 -7.30 -0.91 -11.14
CA CYS A 5 -5.95 -1.38 -10.90
C CYS A 5 -5.02 -0.17 -10.87
N PHE A 6 -4.19 -0.09 -9.83
CA PHE A 6 -3.14 0.92 -9.70
C PHE A 6 -1.79 0.23 -9.85
N ASP A 7 -1.03 0.65 -10.85
CA ASP A 7 0.38 0.32 -10.99
C ASP A 7 1.18 1.59 -10.74
N ILE A 8 2.23 1.49 -9.91
CA ILE A 8 2.98 2.65 -9.43
C ILE A 8 4.46 2.42 -9.70
N ASP A 9 5.02 3.19 -10.63
CA ASP A 9 6.43 3.11 -10.97
C ASP A 9 7.31 3.53 -9.80
N SER A 10 8.38 2.76 -9.59
CA SER A 10 9.43 3.02 -8.58
C SER A 10 8.96 3.05 -7.12
N LEU A 11 7.73 2.62 -6.81
CA LEU A 11 7.26 2.49 -5.44
C LEU A 11 7.93 1.31 -4.75
N ARG A 12 8.64 1.59 -3.66
CA ARG A 12 9.24 0.55 -2.83
C ARG A 12 8.31 0.18 -1.67
N PRO A 13 8.15 -1.11 -1.34
CA PRO A 13 7.33 -1.52 -0.20
C PRO A 13 7.81 -0.89 1.11
N ASP A 14 9.12 -0.81 1.35
CA ASP A 14 9.71 -0.23 2.57
C ASP A 14 9.46 1.27 2.76
N HIS A 15 8.82 1.96 1.79
CA HIS A 15 8.39 3.36 1.88
C HIS A 15 6.88 3.53 2.12
N LEU A 16 6.17 2.43 2.40
CA LEU A 16 4.76 2.43 2.75
C LEU A 16 4.59 2.14 4.25
N GLY A 17 3.71 2.88 4.92
CA GLY A 17 3.39 2.70 6.34
C GLY A 17 2.88 1.28 6.62
N CYS A 18 2.06 0.75 5.73
CA CYS A 18 1.62 -0.64 5.77
C CYS A 18 2.72 -1.67 5.53
N TYR A 19 3.99 -1.30 5.35
CA TYR A 19 5.14 -2.21 5.37
C TYR A 19 6.18 -1.81 6.42
N GLY A 20 5.87 -0.84 7.29
CA GLY A 20 6.71 -0.43 8.41
C GLY A 20 7.46 0.89 8.21
N TYR A 21 7.10 1.71 7.23
CA TYR A 21 7.72 3.02 7.06
C TYR A 21 7.26 4.03 8.13
N ASP A 22 8.20 4.73 8.76
CA ASP A 22 7.94 5.59 9.92
C ASP A 22 7.16 6.88 9.59
N ARG A 23 7.23 7.35 8.34
CA ARG A 23 6.57 8.59 7.92
C ARG A 23 5.16 8.28 7.40
N PRO A 24 4.14 9.08 7.72
CA PRO A 24 2.76 8.87 7.26
C PRO A 24 2.57 9.33 5.80
N THR A 25 3.38 8.80 4.87
CA THR A 25 3.36 9.18 3.45
C THR A 25 2.35 8.40 2.62
N SER A 26 1.76 7.33 3.16
CA SER A 26 0.85 6.44 2.43
C SER A 26 -0.49 6.12 3.13
N PRO A 27 -1.12 7.03 3.90
CA PRO A 27 -2.27 6.69 4.75
C PRO A 27 -3.44 6.06 3.97
N ALA A 28 -3.67 6.46 2.70
CA ALA A 28 -4.71 5.87 1.86
C ALA A 28 -4.42 4.41 1.49
N ILE A 29 -3.16 4.09 1.13
CA ILE A 29 -2.73 2.71 0.85
C ILE A 29 -2.77 1.89 2.14
N ASP A 30 -2.45 2.51 3.27
CA ASP A 30 -2.47 1.85 4.57
C ASP A 30 -3.88 1.44 4.98
N THR A 31 -4.88 2.31 4.78
CA THR A 31 -6.30 1.97 5.00
C THR A 31 -6.75 0.82 4.10
N ILE A 32 -6.39 0.82 2.81
CA ILE A 32 -6.72 -0.28 1.89
C ILE A 32 -6.09 -1.60 2.36
N ALA A 33 -4.85 -1.56 2.85
CA ALA A 33 -4.17 -2.74 3.38
C ALA A 33 -4.80 -3.26 4.68
N GLN A 34 -5.39 -2.39 5.49
CA GLN A 34 -6.12 -2.75 6.72
C GLN A 34 -7.48 -3.40 6.43
N GLU A 35 -8.18 -2.94 5.40
CA GLU A 35 -9.50 -3.45 5.01
C GLU A 35 -9.41 -4.65 4.06
N GLY A 36 -8.23 -4.88 3.46
CA GLY A 36 -7.99 -5.89 2.45
C GLY A 36 -6.91 -6.91 2.85
N MET A 37 -6.15 -7.34 1.84
CA MET A 37 -5.04 -8.29 2.00
C MET A 37 -3.74 -7.64 1.53
N ARG A 38 -2.70 -7.76 2.34
CA ARG A 38 -1.33 -7.33 2.04
C ARG A 38 -0.43 -8.56 1.84
N PHE A 39 0.31 -8.59 0.74
CA PHE A 39 1.27 -9.67 0.42
C PHE A 39 2.69 -9.26 0.83
N ASN A 40 3.53 -10.20 1.28
CA ASN A 40 4.86 -9.92 1.83
C ASN A 40 5.92 -11.00 1.53
N GLN A 41 5.79 -11.71 0.40
CA GLN A 41 6.62 -12.86 0.02
C GLN A 41 7.69 -12.49 -1.01
#